data_AF-A0A3G2T4M4-F1
#
_entry.id   AF-A0A3G2T4M4-F1
#
_cell.length_a   1.000
_cell.length_b   1.000
_cell.length_c   1.000
_cell.angle_alpha   90.00
_cell.angle_beta   90.00
_cell.angle_gamma   90.00
#
_symmetry.space_group_name_H-M   'P 1'
#
loop_
_entity.id
_entity.type
_entity.pdbx_description
1 polymer ?
#
loop_
_entity_poly.entity_id
_entity_poly.type
_entity_poly.pdbx_seq_one_letter_code
_entity_poly.pdbx_strand_id
1 'polypeptide(L)'
;MSRQVFLSVQGHLSRFSRSALVAVSLLGTAQFAQASQAGDQLSDCLVKATTATDKTTVLQWTFAALSAHPDLKSMSNISDDQRTALDQKFAQVVQRVIVEQCSAQTKAVIQADGIQAVGESFQALGRSTGEDILKNPEVKKQLQGVIRYVDMGKLVTTFLTPDIWNKLGVIRQ
;
A
#
# COMPACT_ATOMS: atom_id res chain seq x y z
N MET A 1 11.61 76.74 -5.13
CA MET A 1 11.72 75.44 -5.83
C MET A 1 12.26 74.35 -4.89
N SER A 2 11.50 73.86 -3.91
CA SER A 2 11.98 72.80 -2.97
C SER A 2 10.87 72.05 -2.22
N ARG A 3 9.65 71.92 -2.79
CA ARG A 3 8.54 71.21 -2.13
C ARG A 3 8.01 69.98 -2.89
N GLN A 4 8.50 69.71 -4.09
CA GLN A 4 8.02 68.61 -4.94
C GLN A 4 8.86 67.32 -4.85
N VAL A 5 10.03 67.35 -4.19
CA VAL A 5 10.93 66.17 -4.09
C VAL A 5 10.61 65.28 -2.89
N PHE A 6 9.98 65.81 -1.84
CA PHE A 6 9.70 65.03 -0.62
C PHE A 6 8.47 64.11 -0.70
N LEU A 7 7.55 64.36 -1.64
CA LEU A 7 6.30 63.58 -1.77
C LEU A 7 6.48 62.30 -2.62
N SER A 8 7.54 62.19 -3.41
CA SER A 8 7.80 61.01 -4.26
C SER A 8 8.53 59.87 -3.53
N VAL A 9 9.30 60.18 -2.48
CA VAL A 9 10.07 59.18 -1.71
C VAL A 9 9.17 58.38 -0.75
N GLN A 10 8.12 59.00 -0.21
CA GLN A 10 7.21 58.34 0.74
C GLN A 10 6.27 57.31 0.08
N GLY A 11 6.01 57.45 -1.23
CA GLY A 11 5.16 56.52 -1.99
C GLY A 11 5.84 55.19 -2.36
N HIS A 12 7.15 55.19 -2.57
CA HIS A 12 7.89 54.00 -3.01
C HIS A 12 8.20 53.02 -1.86
N LEU A 13 8.49 53.52 -0.66
CA LEU A 13 8.74 52.67 0.52
C LEU A 13 7.48 51.91 0.98
N SER A 14 6.27 52.47 0.78
CA SER A 14 5.02 51.80 1.17
C SER A 14 4.62 50.62 0.27
N ARG A 15 5.03 50.65 -1.01
CA ARG A 15 4.69 49.61 -1.99
C ARG A 15 5.63 48.41 -1.90
N PHE A 16 6.92 48.64 -1.68
CA PHE A 16 7.89 47.55 -1.49
C PHE A 16 7.71 46.79 -0.18
N SER A 17 7.25 47.47 0.90
CA SER A 17 7.00 46.82 2.18
C SER A 17 5.76 45.90 2.15
N ARG A 18 4.74 46.21 1.34
CA ARG A 18 3.55 45.36 1.18
C ARG A 18 3.78 44.11 0.34
N SER A 19 4.64 44.17 -0.68
CA SER A 19 4.90 43.01 -1.56
C SER A 19 5.90 42.01 -0.95
N ALA A 20 6.80 42.45 -0.08
CA ALA A 20 7.77 41.54 0.58
C ALA A 20 7.12 40.63 1.64
N LEU A 21 6.02 41.07 2.28
CA LEU A 21 5.34 40.30 3.33
C LEU A 21 4.46 39.15 2.79
N VAL A 22 4.05 39.20 1.52
CA VAL A 22 3.21 38.15 0.89
C VAL A 22 4.05 37.01 0.33
N ALA A 23 5.31 37.25 -0.06
CA ALA A 23 6.17 36.20 -0.63
C ALA A 23 6.73 35.23 0.42
N VAL A 24 6.85 35.66 1.69
CA VAL A 24 7.35 34.82 2.79
C VAL A 24 6.28 33.84 3.29
N SER A 25 4.99 34.11 3.06
CA SER A 25 3.89 33.28 3.56
C SER A 25 3.62 32.01 2.71
N LEU A 26 4.20 31.90 1.51
CA LEU A 26 3.93 30.81 0.55
C LEU A 26 4.92 29.63 0.61
N LEU A 27 5.99 29.71 1.41
CA LEU A 27 7.01 28.67 1.52
C LEU A 27 6.79 27.69 2.69
N GLY A 28 5.70 27.84 3.45
CA GLY A 28 5.50 27.16 4.74
C GLY A 28 4.66 25.88 4.77
N THR A 29 4.02 25.46 3.67
CA THR A 29 3.06 24.33 3.71
C THR A 29 3.31 23.25 2.67
N ALA A 30 4.57 23.01 2.31
CA ALA A 30 4.94 21.72 1.72
C ALA A 30 4.84 20.64 2.82
N GLN A 31 3.61 20.24 3.15
CA GLN A 31 3.38 18.97 3.84
C GLN A 31 3.75 17.88 2.83
N PHE A 32 5.03 17.54 2.76
CA PHE A 32 5.42 16.26 2.20
C PHE A 32 4.65 15.23 3.01
N ALA A 33 3.74 14.51 2.35
CA ALA A 33 3.22 13.26 2.85
C ALA A 33 4.41 12.30 2.89
N GLN A 34 5.25 12.45 3.91
CA GLN A 34 6.31 11.53 4.21
C GLN A 34 5.58 10.31 4.76
N ALA A 35 5.51 9.23 3.96
CA ALA A 35 5.23 7.91 4.51
C ALA A 35 6.10 7.80 5.76
N SER A 36 5.47 7.63 6.91
CA SER A 36 6.19 7.83 8.15
C SER A 36 7.31 6.80 8.22
N GLN A 37 8.48 7.25 8.65
CA GLN A 37 9.59 6.35 8.93
C GLN A 37 9.17 5.22 9.91
N ALA A 38 8.15 5.47 10.74
CA ALA A 38 7.55 4.48 11.61
C ALA A 38 6.81 3.39 10.83
N GLY A 39 6.06 3.74 9.79
CA GLY A 39 5.32 2.80 8.93
C GLY A 39 6.25 1.80 8.24
N ASP A 40 7.37 2.28 7.69
CA ASP A 40 8.40 1.43 7.08
C ASP A 40 9.07 0.50 8.10
N GLN A 41 9.41 1.01 9.29
CA GLN A 41 9.98 0.21 10.37
C GLN A 41 9.04 -0.89 10.85
N LEU A 42 7.74 -0.59 10.95
CA LEU A 42 6.74 -1.60 11.30
C LEU A 42 6.63 -2.64 10.18
N SER A 43 6.54 -2.21 8.92
CA SER A 43 6.51 -3.12 7.77
C SER A 43 7.71 -4.09 7.77
N ASP A 44 8.92 -3.58 7.97
CA ASP A 44 10.14 -4.39 8.08
C ASP A 44 10.10 -5.37 9.25
N CYS A 45 9.60 -4.94 10.40
CA CYS A 45 9.43 -5.81 11.55
C CYS A 45 8.45 -6.94 11.26
N LEU A 46 7.27 -6.62 10.70
CA LEU A 46 6.23 -7.59 10.37
C LEU A 46 6.75 -8.65 9.39
N VAL A 47 7.50 -8.25 8.35
CA VAL A 47 8.09 -9.17 7.37
C VAL A 47 9.10 -10.12 8.04
N LYS A 48 9.93 -9.62 8.98
CA LYS A 48 10.95 -10.44 9.66
C LYS A 48 10.39 -11.33 10.77
N ALA A 49 9.38 -10.85 11.49
CA ALA A 49 8.74 -11.54 12.62
C ALA A 49 7.77 -12.66 12.18
N THR A 50 7.25 -12.56 10.95
CA THR A 50 6.31 -13.53 10.39
C THR A 50 7.04 -14.74 9.80
N THR A 51 6.78 -15.91 10.36
CA THR A 51 7.32 -17.20 9.91
C THR A 51 6.50 -17.79 8.76
N ALA A 52 7.02 -18.86 8.13
CA ALA A 52 6.26 -19.61 7.13
C ALA A 52 4.96 -20.23 7.71
N THR A 53 4.99 -20.68 8.97
CA THR A 53 3.80 -21.25 9.63
C THR A 53 2.72 -20.18 9.89
N ASP A 54 3.15 -18.96 10.20
CA ASP A 54 2.23 -17.83 10.35
C ASP A 54 1.59 -17.48 9.02
N LYS A 55 2.38 -17.39 7.94
CA LYS A 55 1.86 -17.15 6.59
C LYS A 55 0.79 -18.19 6.21
N THR A 56 1.02 -19.47 6.50
CA THR A 56 0.02 -20.52 6.28
C THR A 56 -1.22 -20.34 7.16
N THR A 57 -1.05 -19.98 8.44
CA THR A 57 -2.16 -19.72 9.36
C THR A 57 -3.02 -18.55 8.86
N VAL A 58 -2.39 -17.44 8.47
CA VAL A 58 -3.06 -16.26 7.91
C VAL A 58 -3.78 -16.61 6.60
N LEU A 59 -3.15 -17.40 5.72
CA LEU A 59 -3.78 -17.85 4.47
C LEU A 59 -5.04 -18.68 4.73
N GLN A 60 -4.95 -19.68 5.61
CA GLN A 60 -6.09 -20.55 5.97
C GLN A 60 -7.21 -19.76 6.64
N TRP A 61 -6.86 -18.89 7.59
CA TRP A 61 -7.81 -18.01 8.25
C TRP A 61 -8.49 -17.06 7.25
N THR A 62 -7.74 -16.47 6.33
CA THR A 62 -8.29 -15.57 5.30
C THR A 62 -9.27 -16.31 4.39
N PHE A 63 -8.92 -17.50 3.91
CA PHE A 63 -9.83 -18.32 3.10
C PHE A 63 -11.09 -18.70 3.88
N ALA A 64 -10.95 -19.10 5.15
CA ALA A 64 -12.09 -19.40 6.00
C ALA A 64 -13.00 -18.17 6.15
N ALA A 65 -12.44 -17.01 6.53
CA ALA A 65 -13.19 -15.77 6.69
C ALA A 65 -13.93 -15.37 5.40
N LEU A 66 -13.25 -15.37 4.25
CA LEU A 66 -13.87 -15.05 2.96
C LEU A 66 -14.99 -16.03 2.59
N SER A 67 -14.81 -17.33 2.86
CA SER A 67 -15.84 -18.34 2.58
C SER A 67 -17.12 -18.19 3.40
N ALA A 68 -17.12 -17.34 4.44
CA ALA A 68 -18.34 -17.00 5.18
C ALA A 68 -19.27 -16.07 4.38
N HIS A 69 -18.78 -15.40 3.33
CA HIS A 69 -19.60 -14.55 2.48
C HIS A 69 -20.73 -15.37 1.83
N PRO A 70 -21.99 -14.87 1.80
CA PRO A 70 -23.13 -15.62 1.24
C PRO A 70 -22.87 -16.17 -0.17
N ASP A 71 -22.27 -15.36 -1.04
CA ASP A 71 -21.96 -15.74 -2.43
C ASP A 71 -20.83 -16.78 -2.57
N LEU A 72 -20.05 -17.01 -1.51
CA LEU A 72 -18.96 -17.98 -1.48
C LEU A 72 -19.30 -19.23 -0.67
N LYS A 73 -20.44 -19.25 0.03
CA LYS A 73 -20.82 -20.33 0.94
C LYS A 73 -20.90 -21.70 0.24
N SER A 74 -21.32 -21.75 -1.02
CA SER A 74 -21.38 -23.00 -1.79
C SER A 74 -20.02 -23.52 -2.26
N MET A 75 -18.96 -22.71 -2.14
CA MET A 75 -17.61 -23.04 -2.64
C MET A 75 -16.71 -23.66 -1.56
N SER A 76 -17.20 -23.78 -0.32
CA SER A 76 -16.43 -24.25 0.83
C SER A 76 -17.31 -24.98 1.83
N ASN A 77 -16.76 -25.97 2.53
CA ASN A 77 -17.44 -26.72 3.59
C ASN A 77 -16.71 -26.61 4.93
N ILE A 78 -16.20 -25.42 5.27
CA ILE A 78 -15.51 -25.18 6.54
C ILE A 78 -16.54 -25.07 7.67
N SER A 79 -16.41 -25.93 8.68
CA SER A 79 -17.26 -25.95 9.87
C SER A 79 -16.97 -24.80 10.84
N ASP A 80 -17.92 -24.51 11.74
CA ASP A 80 -17.75 -23.47 12.77
C ASP A 80 -16.61 -23.80 13.75
N ASP A 81 -16.40 -25.07 14.07
CA ASP A 81 -15.25 -25.50 14.88
C ASP A 81 -13.92 -25.23 14.17
N GLN A 82 -13.85 -25.47 12.86
CA GLN A 82 -12.65 -25.17 12.06
C GLN A 82 -12.39 -23.66 12.00
N ARG A 83 -13.45 -22.84 11.88
CA ARG A 83 -13.35 -21.37 11.92
C ARG A 83 -12.80 -20.90 13.26
N THR A 84 -13.39 -21.38 14.35
CA THR A 84 -12.98 -21.03 15.72
C THR A 84 -11.52 -21.41 15.98
N ALA A 85 -11.09 -22.60 15.54
CA ALA A 85 -9.70 -23.03 15.67
C ALA A 85 -8.74 -22.13 14.86
N LEU A 86 -9.15 -21.66 13.68
CA LEU A 86 -8.36 -20.72 12.88
C LEU A 86 -8.32 -19.33 13.49
N ASP A 87 -9.42 -18.83 14.08
CA ASP A 87 -9.45 -17.56 14.80
C ASP A 87 -8.48 -17.57 15.99
N GLN A 88 -8.45 -18.65 16.76
CA GLN A 88 -7.51 -18.82 17.87
C GLN A 88 -6.05 -18.82 17.40
N LYS A 89 -5.74 -19.56 16.34
CA LYS A 89 -4.38 -19.60 15.77
C LYS A 89 -3.98 -18.23 15.22
N PHE A 90 -4.86 -17.55 14.49
CA PHE A 90 -4.59 -16.21 13.97
C PHE A 90 -4.39 -15.19 15.10
N ALA A 91 -5.20 -15.25 16.16
CA ALA A 91 -5.02 -14.40 17.34
C ALA A 91 -3.65 -14.60 18.00
N GLN A 92 -3.16 -15.85 18.09
CA GLN A 92 -1.81 -16.14 18.59
C GLN A 92 -0.72 -15.52 17.69
N VAL A 93 -0.89 -15.58 16.36
CA VAL A 93 0.03 -14.92 15.42
C VAL A 93 0.04 -13.40 15.64
N VAL A 94 -1.14 -12.78 15.73
CA VAL A 94 -1.28 -11.35 15.98
C VAL A 94 -0.64 -10.94 17.30
N GLN A 95 -0.93 -11.68 18.38
CA GLN A 95 -0.36 -11.42 19.71
C GLN A 95 1.17 -11.47 19.66
N ARG A 96 1.74 -12.55 19.12
CA ARG A 96 3.20 -12.71 19.07
C ARG A 96 3.86 -11.68 18.15
N VAL A 97 3.35 -11.50 16.93
CA VAL A 97 4.01 -10.64 15.93
C VAL A 97 3.82 -9.17 16.25
N ILE A 98 2.58 -8.72 16.48
CA ILE A 98 2.29 -7.29 16.67
C ILE A 98 2.60 -6.85 18.11
N VAL A 99 2.13 -7.61 19.11
CA VAL A 99 2.15 -7.17 20.52
C VAL A 99 3.45 -7.50 21.22
N GLU A 100 4.13 -8.59 20.85
CA GLU A 100 5.39 -8.98 21.50
C GLU A 100 6.61 -8.55 20.68
N GLN A 101 6.65 -8.90 19.39
CA GLN A 101 7.86 -8.73 18.57
C GLN A 101 7.98 -7.35 17.91
N CYS A 102 6.86 -6.75 17.48
CA CYS A 102 6.84 -5.46 16.78
C CYS A 102 6.22 -4.30 17.58
N SER A 103 6.07 -4.46 18.89
CA SER A 103 5.35 -3.54 19.77
C SER A 103 5.86 -2.10 19.73
N ALA A 104 7.18 -1.92 19.70
CA ALA A 104 7.80 -0.61 19.66
C ALA A 104 7.46 0.14 18.36
N GLN A 105 7.55 -0.55 17.22
CA GLN A 105 7.23 -0.01 15.91
C GLN A 105 5.73 0.24 15.77
N THR A 106 4.89 -0.68 16.24
CA THR A 106 3.43 -0.51 16.24
C THR A 106 3.02 0.72 17.07
N LYS A 107 3.61 0.89 18.26
CA LYS A 107 3.37 2.08 19.09
C LYS A 107 3.83 3.37 18.39
N ALA A 108 4.98 3.35 17.73
CA ALA A 108 5.49 4.50 16.99
C ALA A 108 4.55 4.92 15.85
N VAL A 109 4.04 3.96 15.07
CA VAL A 109 3.04 4.23 14.02
C VAL A 109 1.75 4.81 14.61
N ILE A 110 1.23 4.22 15.68
CA ILE A 110 0.00 4.72 16.32
C ILE A 110 0.19 6.16 16.83
N GLN A 111 1.35 6.49 17.39
CA GLN A 111 1.66 7.82 17.89
C GLN A 111 1.85 8.87 16.79
N ALA A 112 2.45 8.48 15.67
CA ALA A 112 2.73 9.38 14.56
C ALA A 112 1.51 9.59 13.65
N ASP A 113 0.84 8.50 13.28
CA ASP A 113 -0.09 8.47 12.15
C ASP A 113 -1.48 7.89 12.51
N GLY A 114 -1.63 7.42 13.75
CA GLY A 114 -2.87 6.84 14.25
C GLY A 114 -3.03 5.34 13.97
N ILE A 115 -4.06 4.74 14.56
CA ILE A 115 -4.25 3.28 14.53
C ILE A 115 -4.53 2.73 13.13
N GLN A 116 -5.12 3.53 12.24
CA GLN A 116 -5.43 3.10 10.87
C GLN A 116 -4.17 2.84 10.05
N ALA A 117 -3.10 3.61 10.28
CA ALA A 117 -1.82 3.47 9.59
C ALA A 117 -1.10 2.15 9.91
N VAL A 118 -1.43 1.50 11.03
CA VAL A 118 -0.91 0.15 11.33
C VAL A 118 -1.27 -0.83 10.22
N GLY A 119 -2.47 -0.71 9.64
CA GLY A 119 -2.92 -1.55 8.52
C GLY A 119 -2.10 -1.34 7.25
N GLU A 120 -1.61 -0.12 7.00
CA GLU A 120 -0.80 0.20 5.82
C GLU A 120 0.57 -0.47 5.87
N SER A 121 1.16 -0.61 7.06
CA SER A 121 2.42 -1.34 7.25
C SER A 121 2.33 -2.83 6.90
N PHE A 122 1.13 -3.42 6.79
CA PHE A 122 0.97 -4.81 6.35
C PHE A 122 1.11 -4.99 4.84
N GLN A 123 1.11 -3.92 4.03
CA GLN A 123 1.11 -4.03 2.57
C GLN A 123 2.32 -4.80 2.03
N ALA A 124 3.52 -4.56 2.57
CA ALA A 124 4.73 -5.27 2.12
C ALA A 124 4.68 -6.76 2.49
N LEU A 125 4.24 -7.09 3.70
CA LEU A 125 4.03 -8.48 4.13
C LEU A 125 2.98 -9.18 3.25
N GLY A 126 1.88 -8.49 2.94
CA GLY A 126 0.83 -8.96 2.03
C GLY A 126 1.36 -9.22 0.63
N ARG A 127 2.17 -8.31 0.07
CA ARG A 127 2.80 -8.47 -1.24
C ARG A 127 3.73 -9.68 -1.29
N SER A 128 4.65 -9.79 -0.33
CA SER A 128 5.58 -10.93 -0.25
C SER A 128 4.84 -12.26 -0.12
N THR A 129 3.80 -12.30 0.73
CA THR A 129 3.00 -13.51 0.93
C THR A 129 2.17 -13.85 -0.31
N GLY A 130 1.60 -12.85 -0.98
CA GLY A 130 0.87 -13.01 -2.24
C GLY A 130 1.76 -13.58 -3.35
N GLU A 131 2.98 -13.06 -3.49
CA GLU A 131 3.98 -13.59 -4.42
C GLU A 131 4.33 -15.06 -4.11
N ASP A 132 4.46 -15.41 -2.82
CA ASP A 132 4.72 -16.79 -2.41
C ASP A 132 3.55 -17.72 -2.73
N ILE A 133 2.30 -17.26 -2.58
CA ILE A 133 1.10 -18.01 -2.99
C ILE A 133 1.10 -18.29 -4.49
N LEU A 134 1.46 -17.30 -5.32
CA LEU A 134 1.50 -17.45 -6.78
C LEU A 134 2.59 -18.41 -7.27
N LYS A 135 3.63 -18.64 -6.46
CA LYS A 135 4.69 -19.63 -6.76
C LYS A 135 4.22 -21.08 -6.53
N ASN A 136 3.13 -21.29 -5.78
CA ASN A 136 2.58 -22.64 -5.59
C ASN A 136 2.09 -23.21 -6.95
N PRO A 137 2.51 -24.44 -7.32
CA PRO A 137 2.21 -24.99 -8.64
C PRO A 137 0.72 -25.25 -8.87
N GLU A 138 -0.04 -25.63 -7.83
CA GLU A 138 -1.48 -25.84 -7.92
C GLU A 138 -2.23 -24.51 -8.17
N VAL A 139 -1.89 -23.46 -7.42
CA VAL A 139 -2.44 -22.11 -7.61
C VAL A 139 -2.11 -21.59 -9.01
N LYS A 140 -0.84 -21.70 -9.43
CA LYS A 140 -0.40 -21.28 -10.76
C LYS A 140 -1.18 -22.00 -11.86
N LYS A 141 -1.36 -23.32 -11.73
CA LYS A 141 -2.13 -24.12 -12.69
C LYS A 141 -3.59 -23.68 -12.76
N GLN A 142 -4.21 -23.39 -11.61
CA GLN A 142 -5.59 -22.90 -11.56
C GLN A 142 -5.72 -21.53 -12.26
N LEU A 143 -4.80 -20.60 -11.98
CA LEU A 143 -4.80 -19.28 -12.60
C LEU A 143 -4.59 -19.34 -14.12
N GLN A 144 -3.72 -20.24 -14.61
CA GLN A 144 -3.55 -20.47 -16.05
C GLN A 144 -4.84 -20.96 -16.74
N GLY A 145 -5.76 -21.57 -15.99
CA GLY A 145 -7.06 -21.99 -16.51
C GLY A 145 -7.86 -20.84 -17.13
N VAL A 146 -7.71 -19.61 -16.62
CA VAL A 146 -8.43 -18.43 -17.14
C VAL A 146 -8.07 -18.12 -18.60
N ILE A 147 -6.82 -18.38 -18.99
CA ILE A 147 -6.28 -18.05 -20.32
C ILE A 147 -7.10 -18.75 -21.41
N ARG A 148 -7.66 -19.94 -21.13
CA ARG A 148 -8.50 -20.68 -22.08
C ARG A 148 -9.81 -19.97 -22.43
N TYR A 149 -10.23 -19.02 -21.61
CA TYR A 149 -11.50 -18.30 -21.76
C TYR A 149 -11.30 -16.84 -22.18
N VAL A 150 -10.05 -16.37 -22.24
CA VAL A 150 -9.73 -15.01 -22.65
C VAL A 150 -9.38 -15.00 -24.13
N ASP A 151 -9.98 -14.06 -24.88
CA ASP A 151 -9.63 -13.83 -26.29
C ASP A 151 -8.24 -13.19 -26.39
N MET A 152 -7.23 -14.05 -26.51
CA MET A 152 -5.84 -13.62 -26.67
C MET A 152 -5.63 -12.83 -27.96
N GLY A 153 -6.41 -13.11 -29.02
CA GLY A 153 -6.34 -12.35 -30.27
C GLY A 153 -6.78 -10.90 -30.06
N LYS A 154 -7.89 -10.70 -29.36
CA LYS A 154 -8.38 -9.36 -28.98
C LYS A 154 -7.41 -8.66 -28.02
N LEU A 155 -6.86 -9.35 -27.02
CA LEU A 155 -5.84 -8.77 -26.14
C LEU A 155 -4.62 -8.29 -26.92
N VAL A 156 -4.09 -9.16 -27.79
CA VAL A 156 -2.91 -8.86 -28.62
C VAL A 156 -3.20 -7.66 -29.53
N THR A 157 -4.31 -7.68 -30.27
CA THR A 157 -4.66 -6.59 -31.19
C THR A 157 -4.98 -5.28 -30.48
N THR A 158 -5.50 -5.33 -29.25
CA THR A 158 -5.83 -4.13 -28.46
C THR A 158 -4.59 -3.51 -27.82
N PHE A 159 -3.70 -4.32 -27.23
CA PHE A 159 -2.60 -3.82 -26.40
C PHE A 159 -1.22 -3.89 -27.05
N LEU A 160 -1.01 -4.76 -28.05
CA LEU A 160 0.24 -4.80 -28.80
C LEU A 160 0.11 -3.90 -30.04
N THR A 161 0.26 -2.60 -29.81
CA THR A 161 0.42 -1.61 -30.89
C THR A 161 1.76 -1.79 -31.59
N PRO A 162 1.93 -1.28 -32.83
CA PRO A 162 3.21 -1.36 -33.55
C PRO A 162 4.41 -0.87 -32.72
N ASP A 163 4.23 0.19 -31.93
CA ASP A 163 5.28 0.73 -31.04
C ASP A 163 5.71 -0.25 -29.95
N ILE A 164 4.76 -1.02 -29.41
CA ILE A 164 5.03 -2.03 -28.39
C ILE A 164 5.68 -3.26 -29.02
N TRP A 165 5.23 -3.69 -30.19
CA TRP A 165 5.87 -4.76 -30.95
C TRP A 165 7.33 -4.44 -31.33
N ASN A 166 7.62 -3.19 -31.66
CA ASN A 166 8.98 -2.71 -31.92
C ASN A 166 9.85 -2.77 -30.65
N LYS A 167 9.33 -2.35 -29.49
CA LYS A 167 10.03 -2.47 -28.20
C LYS A 167 10.25 -3.91 -27.74
N LEU A 168 9.37 -4.82 -28.15
CA LEU A 168 9.47 -6.26 -27.88
C LEU A 168 10.37 -6.99 -28.90
N GLY A 169 10.87 -6.31 -29.94
CA GLY A 169 11.78 -6.87 -30.94
C GLY A 169 11.15 -7.89 -31.89
N VAL A 170 9.81 -7.89 -32.02
CA VAL A 170 9.07 -8.88 -32.82
C VAL A 170 8.88 -8.44 -34.27
N ILE A 171 8.90 -7.14 -34.55
CA ILE A 171 8.97 -6.61 -35.91
C ILE A 171 10.44 -6.48 -36.28
N ARG A 172 11.03 -7.54 -36.85
CA ARG A 172 12.16 -7.36 -37.76
C ARG A 172 11.60 -6.90 -39.10
N GLN A 173 12.20 -5.85 -39.66
CA GLN A 173 11.95 -5.39 -41.04
C GLN A 173 12.04 -6.56 -42.03
#